data_AF-A0A9X7XST2-F1
#
_entry.id   AF-A0A9X7XST2-F1
#
_cell.length_a   1.000
_cell.length_b   1.000
_cell.length_c   1.000
_cell.angle_alpha   90.00
_cell.angle_beta   90.00
_cell.angle_gamma   90.00
#
_symmetry.space_group_name_H-M   'P 1'
#
loop_
_entity.id
_entity.type
_entity.pdbx_description
1 polymer ?
#
loop_
_entity_poly.entity_id
_entity_poly.type
_entity_poly.pdbx_seq_one_letter_code
_entity_poly.pdbx_strand_id
1 'polypeptide(L)'
;MKKRMITLGSIIVVIILAIIAINQHTLEGNAKRELKEYLHITATVYNNGKNDADGVSLVLYLYSIQDQKMSEILRVPVDPGYPVAFADLRNNKVYFSDSVTGDEVDNLYEYNLKTKERKQLTFGKFLFNDLFIVDNKMITNVAPQFVTVTQPAIFDRTTREFTYLNPDDDDTWCFSLSYNYTTKKLLSLTASDSEMRTRKVTEVTHIRPKTLYLMDLDFGHYQPIYHTDQFEIRLTRQLDRNRILMTYDPFMGSSKPRTLKILYIDSQKVEDFDVPGIKEVKTFYPRDNTEGLFVLGRDANNQYGLFYYDMATKNLSNVFENYPLPKDHHSLVDFVYSMD
;
A
#
# COMPACT_ATOMS: atom_id res chain seq x y z
N MET A 1 -34.73 -32.45 -56.40
CA MET A 1 -34.37 -32.73 -54.98
C MET A 1 -32.89 -32.49 -54.61
N LYS A 2 -31.90 -32.62 -55.52
CA LYS A 2 -30.47 -32.43 -55.17
C LYS A 2 -30.04 -31.00 -54.75
N LYS A 3 -30.68 -29.93 -55.24
CA LYS A 3 -30.29 -28.53 -54.92
C LYS A 3 -30.70 -28.04 -53.51
N ARG A 4 -31.69 -28.66 -52.86
CA ARG A 4 -32.10 -28.31 -51.47
C ARG A 4 -31.24 -29.01 -50.40
N MET A 5 -30.54 -30.08 -50.76
CA MET A 5 -29.68 -30.83 -49.83
C MET A 5 -28.33 -30.14 -49.60
N ILE A 6 -27.80 -29.46 -50.62
CA ILE A 6 -26.51 -28.74 -50.53
C ILE A 6 -26.64 -27.49 -49.66
N THR A 7 -27.78 -26.80 -49.73
CA THR A 7 -28.05 -25.59 -48.94
C THR A 7 -28.24 -25.90 -47.44
N LEU A 8 -28.83 -27.05 -47.09
CA LEU A 8 -28.97 -27.45 -45.68
C LEU A 8 -27.64 -27.84 -45.04
N GLY A 9 -26.78 -28.56 -45.78
CA GLY A 9 -25.45 -28.96 -45.30
C GLY A 9 -24.53 -27.76 -45.02
N SER A 10 -24.56 -26.74 -45.87
CA SER A 10 -23.79 -25.51 -45.67
C SER A 10 -24.23 -24.72 -44.44
N ILE A 11 -25.53 -24.67 -44.14
CA ILE A 11 -26.06 -23.97 -42.96
C ILE A 11 -25.64 -24.69 -41.67
N ILE A 12 -25.66 -26.03 -41.65
CA ILE A 12 -25.25 -26.81 -40.48
C ILE A 12 -23.76 -26.62 -40.18
N VAL A 13 -22.90 -26.56 -41.21
CA VAL A 13 -21.46 -26.32 -41.03
C VAL A 13 -21.18 -24.93 -40.46
N VAL A 14 -21.89 -23.90 -40.92
CA VAL A 14 -21.74 -22.53 -40.39
C VAL A 14 -22.20 -22.44 -38.93
N ILE A 15 -23.28 -23.12 -38.56
CA ILE A 15 -23.77 -23.16 -37.17
C ILE A 15 -22.77 -23.90 -36.27
N ILE A 16 -22.22 -25.02 -36.71
CA ILE A 16 -21.22 -25.78 -35.94
C ILE A 16 -19.94 -24.93 -35.75
N LEU A 17 -19.47 -24.25 -36.80
CA LEU A 17 -18.31 -23.36 -36.69
C LEU A 17 -18.56 -22.17 -35.75
N ALA A 18 -19.77 -21.60 -35.75
CA ALA A 18 -20.17 -20.55 -34.82
C ALA A 18 -20.20 -21.06 -33.37
N ILE A 19 -20.73 -22.26 -33.12
CA ILE A 19 -20.75 -22.87 -31.78
C ILE A 19 -19.32 -23.18 -31.29
N ILE A 20 -18.43 -23.67 -32.17
CA ILE A 20 -17.03 -23.91 -31.83
C ILE A 20 -16.30 -22.60 -31.53
N ALA A 21 -16.53 -21.54 -32.32
CA ALA A 21 -15.94 -20.22 -32.07
C ALA A 21 -16.44 -19.59 -30.77
N ILE A 22 -17.73 -19.74 -30.44
CA ILE A 22 -18.31 -19.29 -29.16
C ILE A 22 -17.69 -20.07 -28.00
N ASN A 23 -17.58 -21.40 -28.11
CA ASN A 23 -16.96 -22.25 -27.08
C ASN A 23 -15.47 -21.98 -26.89
N GLN A 24 -14.72 -21.67 -27.96
CA GLN A 24 -13.31 -21.27 -27.87
C GLN A 24 -13.17 -19.90 -27.16
N HIS A 25 -14.05 -18.94 -27.46
CA HIS A 25 -14.10 -17.68 -26.72
C HIS A 25 -14.50 -17.86 -25.24
N THR A 26 -15.33 -18.86 -24.91
CA THR A 26 -15.70 -19.15 -23.51
C THR A 26 -14.61 -19.90 -22.75
N LEU A 27 -13.76 -20.69 -23.45
CA LEU A 27 -12.62 -21.38 -22.86
C LEU A 27 -11.40 -20.47 -22.65
N GLU A 28 -11.16 -19.51 -23.55
CA GLU A 28 -10.11 -18.49 -23.35
C GLU A 28 -10.46 -17.47 -22.25
N GLY A 29 -11.74 -17.33 -21.89
CA GLY A 29 -12.21 -16.46 -20.81
C GLY A 29 -12.12 -17.06 -19.40
N ASN A 30 -11.69 -18.31 -19.24
CA ASN A 30 -11.73 -19.03 -17.96
C ASN A 30 -10.38 -19.58 -17.47
N ALA A 31 -9.27 -19.20 -18.12
CA ALA A 31 -7.97 -19.29 -17.46
C ALA A 31 -7.98 -18.29 -16.30
N LYS A 32 -8.06 -18.80 -15.05
CA LYS A 32 -7.79 -17.98 -13.86
C LYS A 32 -6.44 -17.31 -14.09
N ARG A 33 -6.46 -16.01 -14.40
CA ARG A 33 -5.25 -15.21 -14.51
C ARG A 33 -4.54 -15.31 -13.18
N GLU A 34 -3.38 -15.95 -13.17
CA GLU A 34 -2.54 -16.04 -11.98
C GLU A 34 -2.21 -14.61 -11.56
N LEU A 35 -2.64 -14.24 -10.35
CA LEU A 35 -2.37 -12.92 -9.79
C LEU A 35 -0.88 -12.77 -9.59
N LYS A 36 -0.30 -11.67 -10.07
CA LYS A 36 1.12 -11.40 -9.91
C LYS A 36 1.35 -10.47 -8.73
N GLU A 37 2.35 -10.79 -7.92
CA GLU A 37 2.69 -10.00 -6.74
C GLU A 37 3.75 -8.95 -7.05
N TYR A 38 3.55 -7.73 -6.54
CA TYR A 38 4.45 -6.60 -6.74
C TYR A 38 4.69 -5.82 -5.45
N LEU A 39 5.87 -5.21 -5.36
CA LEU A 39 6.13 -4.10 -4.44
C LEU A 39 6.21 -2.78 -5.22
N HIS A 40 5.45 -1.79 -4.78
CA HIS A 40 5.52 -0.40 -5.23
C HIS A 40 6.37 0.35 -4.23
N ILE A 41 7.64 0.61 -4.56
CA ILE A 41 8.62 1.16 -3.63
C ILE A 41 8.83 2.64 -3.95
N THR A 42 8.41 3.50 -3.04
CA THR A 42 8.55 4.95 -3.15
C THR A 42 9.87 5.38 -2.56
N ALA A 43 10.66 6.11 -3.35
CA ALA A 43 11.95 6.64 -2.97
C ALA A 43 12.07 8.12 -3.37
N THR A 44 13.05 8.79 -2.80
CA THR A 44 13.48 10.12 -3.23
C THR A 44 14.93 10.11 -3.67
N VAL A 45 15.26 11.01 -4.58
CA VAL A 45 16.60 11.25 -5.11
C VAL A 45 16.87 12.74 -5.13
N TYR A 46 18.11 13.14 -4.96
CA TYR A 46 18.52 14.53 -5.11
C TYR A 46 18.65 14.89 -6.59
N ASN A 47 18.03 15.99 -7.02
CA ASN A 47 18.07 16.38 -8.44
C ASN A 47 19.50 16.71 -8.92
N ASN A 48 20.36 17.20 -8.02
CA ASN A 48 21.79 17.41 -8.29
C ASN A 48 22.69 16.23 -7.87
N GLY A 49 22.10 15.13 -7.37
CA GLY A 49 22.79 13.92 -6.91
C GLY A 49 23.59 14.07 -5.62
N LYS A 50 23.43 15.16 -4.86
CA LYS A 50 24.21 15.44 -3.63
C LYS A 50 23.37 15.94 -2.47
N ASN A 51 22.48 16.89 -2.71
CA ASN A 51 21.64 17.53 -1.70
C ASN A 51 20.36 18.12 -2.33
N ASP A 52 19.55 18.77 -1.51
CA ASP A 52 18.24 19.33 -1.85
C ASP A 52 18.29 20.73 -2.49
N ALA A 53 19.47 21.28 -2.79
CA ALA A 53 19.60 22.64 -3.35
C ALA A 53 18.87 22.82 -4.70
N ASP A 54 18.75 21.74 -5.49
CA ASP A 54 18.03 21.70 -6.77
C ASP A 54 16.68 20.99 -6.63
N GLY A 55 16.22 20.81 -5.39
CA GLY A 55 15.05 20.01 -5.03
C GLY A 55 15.30 18.50 -5.10
N VAL A 56 14.21 17.76 -4.91
CA VAL A 56 14.18 16.30 -4.96
C VAL A 56 13.27 15.82 -6.09
N SER A 57 13.47 14.57 -6.50
CA SER A 57 12.52 13.85 -7.34
C SER A 57 11.96 12.65 -6.58
N LEU A 58 10.69 12.35 -6.83
CA LEU A 58 10.06 11.10 -6.44
C LEU A 58 10.45 10.06 -7.48
N VAL A 59 10.84 8.89 -7.00
CA VAL A 59 11.12 7.72 -7.82
C VAL A 59 10.22 6.58 -7.35
N LEU A 60 9.49 5.98 -8.29
CA LEU A 60 8.72 4.76 -8.03
C LEU A 60 9.43 3.58 -8.69
N TYR A 61 9.90 2.65 -7.87
CA TYR A 61 10.36 1.34 -8.31
C TYR A 61 9.24 0.32 -8.20
N LEU A 62 9.14 -0.56 -9.19
CA LEU A 62 8.28 -1.73 -9.18
C LEU A 62 9.15 -2.98 -9.09
N TYR A 63 8.96 -3.77 -8.04
CA TYR A 63 9.60 -5.07 -7.89
C TYR A 63 8.60 -6.19 -8.21
N SER A 64 8.83 -6.95 -9.29
CA SER A 64 8.11 -8.20 -9.57
C SER A 64 8.66 -9.29 -8.66
N ILE A 65 7.82 -9.82 -7.76
CA ILE A 65 8.23 -10.86 -6.82
C ILE A 65 8.47 -12.19 -7.55
N GLN A 66 7.63 -12.51 -8.53
CA GLN A 66 7.77 -13.72 -9.35
C GLN A 66 9.07 -13.71 -10.16
N ASP A 67 9.38 -12.59 -10.81
CA ASP A 67 10.54 -12.48 -11.69
C ASP A 67 11.81 -12.03 -10.95
N GLN A 68 11.69 -11.71 -9.66
CA GLN A 68 12.73 -11.08 -8.84
C GLN A 68 13.39 -9.86 -9.53
N LYS A 69 12.57 -9.08 -10.24
CA LYS A 69 13.04 -8.03 -11.13
C LYS A 69 12.57 -6.66 -10.65
N MET A 70 13.54 -5.76 -10.45
CA MET A 70 13.30 -4.35 -10.16
C MET A 70 13.19 -3.54 -11.46
N SER A 71 12.32 -2.54 -11.49
CA SER A 71 12.21 -1.58 -12.59
C SER A 71 11.84 -0.19 -12.06
N GLU A 72 12.57 0.84 -12.48
CA GLU A 72 12.16 2.23 -12.28
C GLU A 72 11.04 2.55 -13.27
N ILE A 73 9.85 2.91 -12.77
CA ILE A 73 8.68 3.17 -13.62
C ILE A 73 8.27 4.64 -13.64
N LEU A 74 8.68 5.42 -12.64
CA LEU A 74 8.48 6.86 -12.58
C LEU A 74 9.68 7.53 -11.93
N ARG A 75 10.08 8.66 -12.50
CA ARG A 75 10.97 9.66 -11.88
C ARG A 75 10.47 11.04 -12.26
N VAL A 76 10.05 11.83 -11.28
CA VAL A 76 9.50 13.17 -11.49
C VAL A 76 9.96 14.13 -10.40
N PRO A 77 10.31 15.38 -10.73
CA PRO A 77 10.52 16.43 -9.73
C PRO A 77 9.22 16.67 -8.95
N VAL A 78 9.36 16.77 -7.63
CA VAL A 78 8.24 16.94 -6.69
C VAL A 78 8.69 17.79 -5.50
N ASP A 79 7.72 18.30 -4.74
CA ASP A 79 7.93 18.98 -3.46
C ASP A 79 6.87 18.56 -2.41
N PRO A 80 6.66 17.26 -2.16
CA PRO A 80 5.55 16.80 -1.35
C PRO A 80 5.87 16.90 0.15
N GLY A 81 4.85 17.16 0.95
CA GLY A 81 4.94 17.03 2.41
C GLY A 81 5.25 15.58 2.81
N TYR A 82 4.57 14.61 2.19
CA TYR A 82 4.91 13.19 2.31
C TYR A 82 4.76 12.47 0.96
N PRO A 83 5.85 11.96 0.35
CA PRO A 83 5.78 11.30 -0.94
C PRO A 83 5.13 9.92 -0.83
N VAL A 84 3.98 9.75 -1.48
CA VAL A 84 3.31 8.47 -1.74
C VAL A 84 3.18 8.25 -3.23
N ALA A 85 3.30 7.01 -3.69
CA ALA A 85 3.06 6.67 -5.08
C ALA A 85 2.59 5.21 -5.24
N PHE A 86 1.75 4.97 -6.26
CA PHE A 86 1.23 3.65 -6.60
C PHE A 86 1.00 3.53 -8.11
N ALA A 87 1.37 2.38 -8.70
CA ALA A 87 1.15 2.13 -10.12
C ALA A 87 -0.11 1.30 -10.38
N ASP A 88 -1.01 1.82 -11.20
CA ASP A 88 -2.09 1.06 -11.82
C ASP A 88 -1.56 0.43 -13.12
N LEU A 89 -1.03 -0.79 -12.98
CA LEU A 89 -0.41 -1.51 -14.08
C LEU A 89 -1.40 -1.83 -15.20
N ARG A 90 -2.67 -2.06 -14.85
CA ARG A 90 -3.76 -2.36 -15.80
C ARG A 90 -4.02 -1.17 -16.73
N ASN A 91 -4.01 0.04 -16.18
CA ASN A 91 -4.29 1.27 -16.93
C ASN A 91 -3.03 2.03 -17.39
N ASN A 92 -1.83 1.51 -17.10
CA ASN A 92 -0.55 2.16 -17.41
C ASN A 92 -0.45 3.57 -16.83
N LYS A 93 -0.83 3.72 -15.56
CA LYS A 93 -0.84 4.99 -14.84
C LYS A 93 -0.09 4.86 -13.53
N VAL A 94 0.51 5.94 -13.08
CA VAL A 94 1.01 6.10 -11.72
C VAL A 94 0.26 7.23 -11.06
N TYR A 95 -0.14 7.04 -9.81
CA TYR A 95 -0.73 8.07 -8.98
C TYR A 95 0.23 8.39 -7.85
N PHE A 96 0.39 9.66 -7.53
CA PHE A 96 1.38 10.10 -6.55
C PHE A 96 0.97 11.43 -5.89
N SER A 97 1.45 11.67 -4.68
CA SER A 97 1.36 12.98 -4.03
C SER A 97 2.42 13.92 -4.55
N ASP A 98 2.04 15.16 -4.78
CA ASP A 98 2.97 16.26 -5.04
C ASP A 98 2.35 17.58 -4.58
N SER A 99 3.20 18.57 -4.30
CA SER A 99 2.81 19.95 -4.08
C SER A 99 3.18 20.81 -5.29
N VAL A 100 2.52 21.96 -5.43
CA VAL A 100 3.07 23.03 -6.26
C VAL A 100 4.15 23.71 -5.44
N THR A 101 5.35 23.89 -6.00
CA THR A 101 6.51 24.45 -5.27
C THR A 101 6.12 25.69 -4.45
N GLY A 102 6.34 25.63 -3.13
CA GLY A 102 6.00 26.69 -2.18
C GLY A 102 4.63 26.56 -1.49
N ASP A 103 3.80 25.58 -1.88
CA ASP A 103 2.60 25.22 -1.13
C ASP A 103 2.94 24.13 -0.08
N GLU A 104 2.48 24.29 1.17
CA GLU A 104 2.71 23.33 2.28
C GLU A 104 1.77 22.10 2.24
N VAL A 105 1.19 21.76 1.08
CA VAL A 105 0.06 20.83 0.98
C VAL A 105 0.13 19.98 -0.27
N ASP A 106 -0.21 18.70 -0.13
CA ASP A 106 -0.15 17.74 -1.22
C ASP A 106 -1.45 17.72 -2.04
N ASN A 107 -1.33 17.35 -3.30
CA ASN A 107 -2.44 16.98 -4.17
C ASN A 107 -2.14 15.66 -4.85
N LEU A 108 -3.20 14.97 -5.27
CA LEU A 108 -3.09 13.75 -6.04
C LEU A 108 -2.84 14.10 -7.52
N TYR A 109 -1.78 13.52 -8.07
CA TYR A 109 -1.46 13.59 -9.49
C TYR A 109 -1.56 12.22 -10.13
N GLU A 110 -1.87 12.23 -11.42
CA GLU A 110 -1.79 11.10 -12.33
C GLU A 110 -0.65 11.33 -13.32
N TYR A 111 0.11 10.27 -13.58
CA TYR A 111 1.09 10.21 -14.65
C TYR A 111 0.76 9.04 -15.59
N ASN A 112 0.57 9.34 -16.87
CA ASN A 112 0.36 8.31 -17.88
C ASN A 112 1.72 7.75 -18.36
N LEU A 113 1.97 6.47 -18.12
CA LEU A 113 3.24 5.83 -18.44
C LEU A 113 3.51 5.75 -19.95
N LYS A 114 2.47 5.78 -20.80
CA LYS A 114 2.58 5.74 -22.27
C LYS A 114 2.79 7.12 -22.85
N THR A 115 1.91 8.08 -22.54
CA THR A 115 1.96 9.43 -23.12
C THR A 115 2.92 10.36 -22.40
N LYS A 116 3.39 9.98 -21.19
CA LYS A 116 4.24 10.78 -20.31
C LYS A 116 3.56 12.06 -19.81
N GLU A 117 2.24 12.14 -19.94
CA GLU A 117 1.44 13.28 -19.50
C GLU A 117 1.24 13.22 -17.97
N ARG A 118 1.44 14.37 -17.32
CA ARG A 118 1.16 14.60 -15.90
C ARG A 118 -0.12 15.42 -15.77
N LYS A 119 -1.02 15.00 -14.88
CA LYS A 119 -2.31 15.66 -14.64
C LYS A 119 -2.62 15.73 -13.15
N GLN A 120 -2.95 16.92 -12.65
CA GLN A 120 -3.46 17.10 -11.29
C GLN A 120 -4.93 16.65 -11.21
N LEU A 121 -5.26 15.84 -10.19
CA LEU A 121 -6.60 15.31 -9.99
C LEU A 121 -7.36 16.04 -8.89
N THR A 122 -6.67 16.53 -7.85
CA THR A 122 -7.26 17.23 -6.71
C THR A 122 -6.68 18.62 -6.54
N PHE A 123 -7.44 19.55 -5.94
CA PHE A 123 -7.03 20.97 -5.82
C PHE A 123 -7.24 21.57 -4.42
N GLY A 124 -7.81 20.79 -3.50
CA GLY A 124 -8.22 21.20 -2.17
C GLY A 124 -7.20 20.88 -1.08
N LYS A 125 -5.90 21.04 -1.34
CA LYS A 125 -4.85 21.03 -0.31
C LYS A 125 -4.97 19.88 0.70
N PHE A 126 -4.48 18.70 0.32
CA PHE A 126 -4.64 17.46 1.06
C PHE A 126 -3.33 17.04 1.75
N LEU A 127 -3.42 16.04 2.64
CA LEU A 127 -2.25 15.31 3.16
C LEU A 127 -2.50 13.82 2.97
N PHE A 128 -1.62 13.14 2.23
CA PHE A 128 -1.75 11.71 1.92
C PHE A 128 -0.73 10.89 2.72
N ASN A 129 -1.19 9.85 3.40
CA ASN A 129 -0.34 8.91 4.14
C ASN A 129 -0.30 7.51 3.50
N ASP A 130 -1.40 7.07 2.90
CA ASP A 130 -1.50 5.78 2.22
C ASP A 130 -2.21 5.96 0.87
N LEU A 131 -1.77 5.24 -0.15
CA LEU A 131 -2.36 5.24 -1.50
C LEU A 131 -2.17 3.86 -2.15
N PHE A 132 -3.27 3.18 -2.49
CA PHE A 132 -3.22 1.92 -3.22
C PHE A 132 -4.49 1.65 -4.01
N ILE A 133 -4.42 0.78 -5.02
CA ILE A 133 -5.57 0.39 -5.84
C ILE A 133 -5.84 -1.09 -5.68
N VAL A 134 -7.08 -1.43 -5.35
CA VAL A 134 -7.59 -2.80 -5.22
C VAL A 134 -8.98 -2.85 -5.82
N ASP A 135 -9.28 -3.89 -6.63
CA ASP A 135 -10.58 -4.07 -7.28
C ASP A 135 -11.09 -2.79 -7.97
N ASN A 136 -10.18 -2.11 -8.67
CA ASN A 136 -10.39 -0.85 -9.39
C ASN A 136 -10.81 0.36 -8.51
N LYS A 137 -10.80 0.21 -7.18
CA LYS A 137 -10.99 1.29 -6.21
C LYS A 137 -9.65 1.83 -5.76
N MET A 138 -9.51 3.15 -5.79
CA MET A 138 -8.37 3.83 -5.21
C MET A 138 -8.66 4.13 -3.75
N ILE A 139 -7.94 3.45 -2.87
CA ILE A 139 -8.04 3.62 -1.43
C ILE A 139 -6.93 4.55 -0.98
N THR A 140 -7.28 5.53 -0.15
CA THR A 140 -6.36 6.52 0.39
C THR A 140 -6.54 6.68 1.89
N ASN A 141 -5.48 7.04 2.59
CA ASN A 141 -5.58 7.66 3.92
C ASN A 141 -5.21 9.13 3.76
N VAL A 142 -6.21 10.01 3.84
CA VAL A 142 -6.08 11.40 3.40
C VAL A 142 -6.84 12.37 4.32
N ALA A 143 -6.27 13.53 4.59
CA ALA A 143 -6.96 14.65 5.24
C ALA A 143 -7.38 15.68 4.17
N PRO A 144 -8.65 16.13 4.13
CA PRO A 144 -9.05 17.28 3.32
C PRO A 144 -8.52 18.60 3.89
N GLN A 145 -8.60 19.67 3.09
CA GLN A 145 -8.27 21.02 3.56
C GLN A 145 -8.95 21.35 4.88
N PHE A 146 -8.20 21.99 5.79
CA PHE A 146 -8.69 22.47 7.09
C PHE A 146 -9.08 21.38 8.09
N VAL A 147 -8.93 20.10 7.74
CA VAL A 147 -9.06 18.99 8.68
C VAL A 147 -7.66 18.54 9.06
N THR A 148 -7.42 18.36 10.36
CA THR A 148 -6.11 17.97 10.86
C THR A 148 -5.89 16.47 10.78
N VAL A 149 -6.96 15.66 10.88
CA VAL A 149 -6.87 14.20 10.94
C VAL A 149 -6.98 13.55 9.56
N THR A 150 -6.10 12.59 9.25
CA THR A 150 -6.21 11.77 8.04
C THR A 150 -7.19 10.63 8.24
N GLN A 151 -7.99 10.32 7.22
CA GLN A 151 -8.97 9.24 7.25
C GLN A 151 -8.93 8.33 6.03
N PRO A 152 -9.36 7.05 6.16
CA PRO A 152 -9.65 6.21 5.01
C PRO A 152 -10.69 6.86 4.10
N ALA A 153 -10.39 6.93 2.81
CA ALA A 153 -11.29 7.42 1.79
C ALA A 153 -11.14 6.61 0.49
N ILE A 154 -12.21 6.56 -0.30
CA ILE A 154 -12.19 6.05 -1.67
C ILE A 154 -12.20 7.26 -2.60
N PHE A 155 -11.23 7.33 -3.51
CA PHE A 155 -11.20 8.36 -4.54
C PHE A 155 -11.81 7.84 -5.84
N ASP A 156 -12.90 8.47 -6.27
CA ASP A 156 -13.50 8.21 -7.58
C ASP A 156 -12.71 8.98 -8.65
N ARG A 157 -12.02 8.26 -9.53
CA ARG A 157 -11.17 8.85 -10.57
C ARG A 157 -11.96 9.52 -11.71
N THR A 158 -13.26 9.22 -11.83
CA THR A 158 -14.15 9.79 -12.84
C THR A 158 -14.75 11.10 -12.34
N THR A 159 -15.37 11.12 -11.15
CA THR A 159 -15.97 12.33 -10.57
C THR A 159 -14.92 13.24 -9.92
N ARG A 160 -13.77 12.67 -9.52
CA ARG A 160 -12.69 13.31 -8.75
C ARG A 160 -13.11 13.69 -7.33
N GLU A 161 -13.99 12.90 -6.75
CA GLU A 161 -14.51 13.12 -5.40
C GLU A 161 -14.03 12.01 -4.46
N PHE A 162 -13.85 12.40 -3.19
CA PHE A 162 -13.58 11.46 -2.11
C PHE A 162 -14.87 11.04 -1.42
N THR A 163 -15.00 9.75 -1.16
CA THR A 163 -15.95 9.21 -0.18
C THR A 163 -15.16 8.81 1.06
N TYR A 164 -15.30 9.57 2.15
CA TYR A 164 -14.63 9.31 3.42
C TYR A 164 -15.35 8.22 4.22
N LEU A 165 -14.59 7.47 5.05
CA LEU A 165 -15.15 6.51 6.00
C LEU A 165 -16.15 7.19 6.94
N ASN A 166 -15.80 8.35 7.50
CA ASN A 166 -16.69 9.16 8.32
C ASN A 166 -16.40 10.66 8.14
N PRO A 167 -17.09 11.35 7.21
CA PRO A 167 -16.79 12.75 6.89
C PRO A 167 -17.05 13.73 8.04
N ASP A 168 -17.83 13.34 9.05
CA ASP A 168 -18.16 14.18 10.20
C ASP A 168 -17.20 13.96 11.39
N ASP A 169 -16.24 13.03 11.28
CA ASP A 169 -15.25 12.78 12.32
C ASP A 169 -14.00 13.65 12.13
N ASP A 170 -13.73 14.50 13.11
CA ASP A 170 -12.59 15.42 13.14
C ASP A 170 -11.56 15.07 14.24
N ASP A 171 -11.75 13.94 14.95
CA ASP A 171 -10.94 13.54 16.10
C ASP A 171 -10.14 12.26 15.83
N THR A 172 -10.60 11.37 14.95
CA THR A 172 -9.93 10.08 14.74
C THR A 172 -8.87 10.14 13.65
N TRP A 173 -7.59 10.04 14.04
CA TRP A 173 -6.49 9.82 13.13
C TRP A 173 -6.43 8.37 12.66
N CYS A 174 -6.27 8.14 11.35
CA CYS A 174 -5.82 6.85 10.82
C CYS A 174 -4.29 6.86 10.62
N PHE A 175 -3.58 6.06 11.42
CA PHE A 175 -2.12 5.96 11.39
C PHE A 175 -1.60 4.94 10.38
N SER A 176 -2.41 3.95 10.05
CA SER A 176 -2.04 2.90 9.12
C SER A 176 -3.28 2.32 8.47
N LEU A 177 -3.28 2.26 7.14
CA LEU A 177 -4.32 1.63 6.35
C LEU A 177 -3.69 0.59 5.42
N SER A 178 -4.27 -0.61 5.37
CA SER A 178 -3.77 -1.67 4.50
C SER A 178 -4.88 -2.61 4.06
N TYR A 179 -4.63 -3.33 2.97
CA TYR A 179 -5.52 -4.37 2.46
C TYR A 179 -4.84 -5.73 2.51
N ASN A 180 -5.56 -6.76 2.92
CA ASN A 180 -5.10 -8.15 2.85
C ASN A 180 -5.88 -8.88 1.74
N TYR A 181 -5.15 -9.41 0.75
CA TYR A 181 -5.73 -10.04 -0.45
C TYR A 181 -6.42 -11.38 -0.15
N THR A 182 -5.95 -12.13 0.85
CA THR A 182 -6.56 -13.38 1.30
C THR A 182 -7.87 -13.16 2.05
N THR A 183 -7.90 -12.26 3.04
CA THR A 183 -9.09 -12.01 3.86
C THR A 183 -10.07 -11.06 3.17
N LYS A 184 -9.59 -10.30 2.17
CA LYS A 184 -10.33 -9.26 1.45
C LYS A 184 -10.86 -8.16 2.35
N LYS A 185 -10.10 -7.85 3.41
CA LYS A 185 -10.44 -6.82 4.39
C LYS A 185 -9.41 -5.71 4.38
N LEU A 186 -9.89 -4.50 4.60
CA LEU A 186 -9.07 -3.38 5.05
C LEU A 186 -8.82 -3.52 6.56
N LEU A 187 -7.61 -3.18 6.97
CA LEU A 187 -7.21 -3.03 8.37
C LEU A 187 -6.79 -1.58 8.59
N SER A 188 -7.42 -0.91 9.54
CA SER A 188 -7.03 0.45 9.97
C SER A 188 -6.58 0.47 11.43
N LEU A 189 -5.50 1.20 11.69
CA LEU A 189 -5.03 1.57 13.02
C LEU A 189 -5.41 3.02 13.30
N THR A 190 -6.17 3.28 14.36
CA THR A 190 -6.64 4.62 14.68
C THR A 190 -6.29 5.07 16.09
N ALA A 191 -6.34 6.38 16.33
CA ALA A 191 -6.29 6.99 17.66
C ALA A 191 -7.10 8.29 17.68
N SER A 192 -7.67 8.62 18.84
CA SER A 192 -8.32 9.90 19.08
C SER A 192 -7.29 11.01 19.29
N ASP A 193 -7.44 12.12 18.56
CA ASP A 193 -6.62 13.32 18.63
C ASP A 193 -6.75 13.99 20.00
N SER A 194 -7.98 14.10 20.52
CA SER A 194 -8.25 14.63 21.86
C SER A 194 -7.66 13.74 22.95
N GLU A 195 -7.79 12.41 22.84
CA GLU A 195 -7.19 11.47 23.80
C GLU A 195 -5.66 11.58 23.81
N MET A 196 -5.05 11.69 22.63
CA MET A 196 -3.61 11.86 22.46
C MET A 196 -3.05 13.15 23.08
N ARG A 197 -3.90 14.16 23.29
CA ARG A 197 -3.54 15.45 23.91
C ARG A 197 -3.78 15.49 25.41
N THR A 198 -4.32 14.43 26.00
CA THR A 198 -4.50 14.38 27.45
C THR A 198 -3.14 14.34 28.17
N ARG A 199 -3.11 14.86 29.40
CA ARG A 199 -1.93 14.79 30.27
C ARG A 199 -1.37 13.38 30.44
N LYS A 200 -2.25 12.36 30.49
CA LYS A 200 -1.83 10.95 30.57
C LYS A 200 -0.88 10.62 29.41
N VAL A 201 -1.22 11.03 28.19
CA VAL A 201 -0.41 10.75 27.00
C VAL A 201 0.77 11.73 26.88
N THR A 202 0.56 13.03 27.01
CA THR A 202 1.59 14.03 26.70
C THR A 202 2.69 14.14 27.74
N GLU A 203 2.42 13.79 29.00
CA GLU A 203 3.35 14.01 30.12
C GLU A 203 3.69 12.75 30.93
N VAL A 204 2.82 11.72 30.92
CA VAL A 204 2.96 10.58 31.84
C VAL A 204 3.44 9.32 31.11
N THR A 205 2.67 8.86 30.13
CA THR A 205 2.93 7.56 29.46
C THR A 205 3.66 7.72 28.14
N HIS A 206 3.42 8.83 27.42
CA HIS A 206 3.82 8.99 26.02
C HIS A 206 3.30 7.87 25.10
N ILE A 207 2.25 7.15 25.51
CA ILE A 207 1.62 6.09 24.72
C ILE A 207 0.27 6.61 24.24
N ARG A 208 0.07 6.60 22.92
CA ARG A 208 -1.19 7.01 22.30
C ARG A 208 -2.12 5.80 22.27
N PRO A 209 -3.29 5.82 22.94
CA PRO A 209 -4.22 4.70 22.87
C PRO A 209 -4.64 4.44 21.42
N LYS A 210 -4.59 3.18 21.01
CA LYS A 210 -4.83 2.76 19.63
C LYS A 210 -5.95 1.74 19.55
N THR A 211 -6.74 1.83 18.49
CA THR A 211 -7.76 0.83 18.16
C THR A 211 -7.53 0.32 16.73
N LEU A 212 -7.62 -1.01 16.57
CA LEU A 212 -7.61 -1.67 15.27
C LEU A 212 -9.04 -1.94 14.82
N TYR A 213 -9.31 -1.68 13.54
CA TYR A 213 -10.59 -1.97 12.92
C TYR A 213 -10.41 -2.81 11.66
N LEU A 214 -11.34 -3.73 11.43
CA LEU A 214 -11.53 -4.40 10.15
C LEU A 214 -12.74 -3.82 9.43
N MET A 215 -12.66 -3.73 8.11
CA MET A 215 -13.76 -3.30 7.25
C MET A 215 -13.65 -3.90 5.85
N ASP A 216 -14.76 -3.87 5.12
CA ASP A 216 -14.80 -4.17 3.70
C ASP A 216 -14.20 -3.05 2.85
N LEU A 217 -13.93 -3.34 1.58
CA LEU A 217 -13.35 -2.39 0.62
C LEU A 217 -14.24 -1.16 0.34
N ASP A 218 -15.54 -1.25 0.61
CA ASP A 218 -16.51 -0.17 0.51
C ASP A 218 -16.78 0.50 1.88
N PHE A 219 -15.93 0.22 2.87
CA PHE A 219 -16.08 0.64 4.26
C PHE A 219 -17.28 0.03 5.01
N GLY A 220 -17.96 -0.95 4.41
CA GLY A 220 -18.95 -1.77 5.10
C GLY A 220 -18.33 -2.60 6.23
N HIS A 221 -19.18 -3.03 7.17
CA HIS A 221 -18.78 -3.87 8.31
C HIS A 221 -17.55 -3.35 9.08
N TYR A 222 -17.45 -2.04 9.27
CA TYR A 222 -16.43 -1.40 10.09
C TYR A 222 -16.59 -1.82 11.56
N GLN A 223 -15.63 -2.60 12.09
CA GLN A 223 -15.71 -3.22 13.41
C GLN A 223 -14.38 -3.12 14.17
N PRO A 224 -14.38 -2.67 15.45
CA PRO A 224 -13.19 -2.71 16.29
C PRO A 224 -12.85 -4.15 16.65
N ILE A 225 -11.55 -4.49 16.61
CA ILE A 225 -11.07 -5.85 16.88
C ILE A 225 -10.02 -5.93 18.00
N TYR A 226 -9.39 -4.81 18.34
CA TYR A 226 -8.39 -4.73 19.39
C TYR A 226 -8.18 -3.28 19.81
N HIS A 227 -7.97 -3.05 21.11
CA HIS A 227 -7.61 -1.75 21.67
C HIS A 227 -6.45 -1.91 22.65
N THR A 228 -5.52 -0.96 22.67
CA THR A 228 -4.41 -0.93 23.63
C THR A 228 -3.96 0.49 23.94
N ASP A 229 -3.58 0.71 25.20
CA ASP A 229 -2.88 1.89 25.70
C ASP A 229 -1.56 1.52 26.40
N GLN A 230 -1.06 0.31 26.14
CA GLN A 230 0.09 -0.28 26.85
C GLN A 230 1.42 -0.08 26.13
N PHE A 231 1.40 0.22 24.83
CA PHE A 231 2.56 0.48 24.00
C PHE A 231 2.16 1.24 22.73
N GLU A 232 3.14 1.81 22.04
CA GLU A 232 2.92 2.59 20.84
C GLU A 232 2.99 1.70 19.58
N ILE A 233 2.01 1.88 18.70
CA ILE A 233 1.90 1.22 17.40
C ILE A 233 1.85 2.31 16.32
N ARG A 234 2.67 2.18 15.29
CA ARG A 234 2.66 3.07 14.11
C ARG A 234 2.10 2.41 12.86
N LEU A 235 2.27 1.10 12.72
CA LEU A 235 1.92 0.38 11.50
C LEU A 235 1.45 -1.05 11.80
N THR A 236 0.41 -1.51 11.10
CA THR A 236 -0.17 -2.84 11.26
C THR A 236 -0.52 -3.48 9.93
N ARG A 237 -0.34 -4.79 9.80
CA ARG A 237 -0.78 -5.57 8.64
C ARG A 237 -1.39 -6.89 9.09
N GLN A 238 -2.50 -7.29 8.47
CA GLN A 238 -3.01 -8.65 8.62
C GLN A 238 -2.04 -9.63 7.98
N LEU A 239 -1.59 -10.61 8.77
CA LEU A 239 -0.88 -11.77 8.27
C LEU A 239 -1.87 -12.80 7.72
N ASP A 240 -2.97 -13.04 8.45
CA ASP A 240 -4.08 -13.88 8.02
C ASP A 240 -5.37 -13.49 8.76
N ARG A 241 -6.38 -14.38 8.75
CA ARG A 241 -7.70 -14.17 9.38
C ARG A 241 -7.66 -13.97 10.90
N ASN A 242 -6.66 -14.48 11.59
CA ASN A 242 -6.57 -14.45 13.05
C ASN A 242 -5.30 -13.74 13.54
N ARG A 243 -4.32 -13.45 12.68
CA ARG A 243 -3.04 -12.87 13.08
C ARG A 243 -2.81 -11.52 12.44
N ILE A 244 -2.45 -10.53 13.27
CA ILE A 244 -2.05 -9.20 12.85
C ILE A 244 -0.63 -8.92 13.34
N LEU A 245 0.26 -8.56 12.43
CA LEU A 245 1.58 -8.04 12.77
C LEU A 245 1.45 -6.53 13.03
N MET A 246 2.16 -6.06 14.05
CA MET A 246 2.13 -4.69 14.51
C MET A 246 3.55 -4.22 14.81
N THR A 247 3.89 -3.00 14.42
CA THR A 247 5.08 -2.36 14.97
C THR A 247 4.93 -2.15 16.47
N TYR A 248 6.04 -2.21 17.19
CA TYR A 248 6.10 -1.96 18.61
C TYR A 248 7.20 -0.94 18.93
N ASP A 249 6.79 0.13 19.60
CA ASP A 249 7.65 0.99 20.39
C ASP A 249 7.14 0.96 21.85
N PRO A 250 8.00 0.99 22.88
CA PRO A 250 7.53 1.08 24.27
C PRO A 250 6.65 2.31 24.53
N PHE A 251 6.97 3.43 23.87
CA PHE A 251 6.23 4.69 23.90
C PHE A 251 6.67 5.59 22.73
N MET A 252 5.89 6.64 22.44
CA MET A 252 6.19 7.62 21.40
C MET A 252 7.50 8.36 21.69
N GLY A 253 8.44 8.32 20.74
CA GLY A 253 9.74 8.98 20.90
C GLY A 253 10.78 8.14 21.65
N SER A 254 10.48 6.87 21.94
CA SER A 254 11.45 5.91 22.43
C SER A 254 12.71 5.87 21.54
N SER A 255 13.89 5.85 22.15
CA SER A 255 15.17 5.67 21.47
C SER A 255 15.49 4.21 21.14
N LYS A 256 14.69 3.26 21.64
CA LYS A 256 14.83 1.85 21.27
C LYS A 256 14.44 1.64 19.81
N PRO A 257 15.14 0.77 19.07
CA PRO A 257 14.70 0.37 17.74
C PRO A 257 13.28 -0.20 17.77
N ARG A 258 12.46 0.23 16.81
CA ARG A 258 11.10 -0.31 16.61
C ARG A 258 11.20 -1.76 16.15
N THR A 259 10.45 -2.65 16.80
CA THR A 259 10.38 -4.08 16.47
C THR A 259 8.94 -4.49 16.12
N LEU A 260 8.65 -5.80 16.05
CA LEU A 260 7.32 -6.32 15.77
C LEU A 260 6.74 -7.07 16.96
N LYS A 261 5.41 -6.99 17.06
CA LYS A 261 4.55 -7.87 17.85
C LYS A 261 3.53 -8.53 16.94
N ILE A 262 2.98 -9.65 17.38
CA ILE A 262 1.87 -10.34 16.74
C ILE A 262 0.68 -10.39 17.68
N LEU A 263 -0.49 -9.97 17.18
CA LEU A 263 -1.79 -10.08 17.84
C LEU A 263 -2.52 -11.30 17.27
N TYR A 264 -3.06 -12.13 18.16
CA TYR A 264 -4.02 -13.18 17.86
C TYR A 264 -5.43 -12.66 18.17
N ILE A 265 -6.27 -12.46 17.15
CA ILE A 265 -7.57 -11.79 17.27
C ILE A 265 -8.50 -12.58 18.19
N ASP A 266 -8.64 -13.89 18.01
CA ASP A 266 -9.60 -14.70 18.76
C ASP A 266 -9.30 -14.75 20.26
N SER A 267 -8.02 -14.77 20.63
CA SER A 267 -7.58 -14.84 22.04
C SER A 267 -7.23 -13.50 22.64
N GLN A 268 -7.15 -12.45 21.82
CA GLN A 268 -6.63 -11.12 22.17
C GLN A 268 -5.18 -11.15 22.74
N LYS A 269 -4.46 -12.25 22.52
CA LYS A 269 -3.08 -12.42 23.00
C LYS A 269 -2.13 -11.65 22.10
N VAL A 270 -1.17 -10.96 22.71
CA VAL A 270 -0.08 -10.28 22.01
C VAL A 270 1.26 -10.89 22.42
N GLU A 271 2.09 -11.21 21.43
CA GLU A 271 3.41 -11.79 21.60
C GLU A 271 4.47 -10.98 20.85
N ASP A 272 5.73 -11.08 21.28
CA ASP A 272 6.85 -10.56 20.50
C ASP A 272 7.03 -11.37 19.22
N PHE A 273 7.32 -10.67 18.11
CA PHE A 273 7.59 -11.29 16.83
C PHE A 273 8.99 -10.88 16.37
N ASP A 274 9.93 -11.82 16.44
CA ASP A 274 11.32 -11.58 16.04
C ASP A 274 11.52 -11.84 14.54
N VAL A 275 12.35 -11.01 13.91
CA VAL A 275 12.82 -11.19 12.53
C VAL A 275 14.34 -11.25 12.60
N PRO A 276 14.92 -12.45 12.75
CA PRO A 276 16.37 -12.61 12.88
C PRO A 276 17.14 -11.90 11.77
N GLY A 277 18.13 -11.11 12.16
CA GLY A 277 18.93 -10.29 11.24
C GLY A 277 18.38 -8.87 11.00
N ILE A 278 17.15 -8.57 11.44
CA ILE A 278 16.59 -7.22 11.42
C ILE A 278 16.69 -6.60 12.82
N LYS A 279 17.25 -5.39 12.90
CA LYS A 279 17.39 -4.62 14.13
C LYS A 279 16.24 -3.65 14.35
N GLU A 280 15.74 -3.05 13.27
CA GLU A 280 14.71 -2.01 13.32
C GLU A 280 13.75 -2.14 12.15
N VAL A 281 12.46 -2.00 12.40
CA VAL A 281 11.41 -1.99 11.38
C VAL A 281 10.83 -0.59 11.21
N LYS A 282 10.76 -0.12 9.98
CA LYS A 282 10.03 1.10 9.61
C LYS A 282 8.64 0.77 9.06
N THR A 283 8.60 0.00 7.98
CA THR A 283 7.38 -0.50 7.32
C THR A 283 7.56 -1.98 7.00
N PHE A 284 6.47 -2.74 6.95
CA PHE A 284 6.49 -4.13 6.53
C PHE A 284 5.21 -4.50 5.80
N TYR A 285 5.26 -5.57 4.99
CA TYR A 285 4.10 -6.22 4.40
C TYR A 285 4.30 -7.73 4.37
N PRO A 286 3.36 -8.52 4.92
CA PRO A 286 3.34 -9.97 4.71
C PRO A 286 2.95 -10.27 3.26
N ARG A 287 3.47 -11.37 2.73
CA ARG A 287 3.01 -11.93 1.45
C ARG A 287 1.65 -12.59 1.62
N ASP A 288 0.90 -12.67 0.53
CA ASP A 288 -0.42 -13.34 0.51
C ASP A 288 -0.33 -14.81 0.92
N ASN A 289 0.80 -15.48 0.66
CA ASN A 289 1.03 -16.86 1.10
C ASN A 289 1.24 -17.02 2.62
N THR A 290 1.31 -15.93 3.39
CA THR A 290 1.53 -15.91 4.84
C THR A 290 2.88 -16.48 5.33
N GLU A 291 3.80 -16.79 4.40
CA GLU A 291 5.10 -17.39 4.68
C GLU A 291 6.26 -16.39 4.50
N GLY A 292 6.04 -15.31 3.74
CA GLY A 292 7.04 -14.27 3.52
C GLY A 292 6.68 -12.94 4.18
N LEU A 293 7.69 -12.19 4.58
CA LEU A 293 7.56 -10.83 5.14
C LEU A 293 8.57 -9.91 4.48
N PHE A 294 8.10 -8.84 3.83
CA PHE A 294 8.95 -7.75 3.39
C PHE A 294 9.10 -6.73 4.51
N VAL A 295 10.32 -6.24 4.72
CA VAL A 295 10.67 -5.31 5.81
C VAL A 295 11.54 -4.18 5.27
N LEU A 296 11.05 -2.95 5.33
CA LEU A 296 11.87 -1.75 5.19
C LEU A 296 12.37 -1.36 6.59
N GLY A 297 13.68 -1.26 6.76
CA GLY A 297 14.25 -1.06 8.09
C GLY A 297 15.77 -1.12 8.10
N ARG A 298 16.34 -1.42 9.27
CA ARG A 298 17.79 -1.63 9.46
C ARG A 298 18.08 -3.07 9.80
N ASP A 299 19.09 -3.64 9.16
CA ASP A 299 19.64 -4.95 9.53
C ASP A 299 20.49 -4.87 10.81
N ALA A 300 21.00 -6.02 11.25
CA ALA A 300 21.91 -6.13 12.40
C ALA A 300 23.22 -5.33 12.24
N ASN A 301 23.64 -5.04 11.00
CA ASN A 301 24.82 -4.25 10.68
C ASN A 301 24.52 -2.74 10.55
N ASN A 302 23.31 -2.30 10.90
CA ASN A 302 22.78 -0.94 10.72
C ASN A 302 22.67 -0.49 9.25
N GLN A 303 22.68 -1.40 8.28
CA GLN A 303 22.39 -1.08 6.89
C GLN A 303 20.88 -0.88 6.74
N TYR A 304 20.49 0.31 6.28
CA TYR A 304 19.10 0.62 5.99
C TYR A 304 18.75 0.12 4.59
N GLY A 305 17.65 -0.62 4.46
CA GLY A 305 17.27 -1.27 3.20
C GLY A 305 15.91 -1.93 3.25
N LEU A 306 15.54 -2.54 2.12
CA LEU A 306 14.34 -3.36 1.99
C LEU A 306 14.76 -4.83 1.93
N PHE A 307 14.21 -5.63 2.83
CA PHE A 307 14.57 -7.03 3.02
C PHE A 307 13.36 -7.94 2.80
N TYR A 308 13.62 -9.15 2.35
CA TYR A 308 12.65 -10.24 2.36
C TYR A 308 13.06 -11.26 3.42
N TYR A 309 12.12 -11.59 4.30
CA TYR A 309 12.26 -12.61 5.32
C TYR A 309 11.32 -13.78 5.03
N ASP A 310 11.88 -14.96 4.85
CA ASP A 310 11.14 -16.21 4.73
C ASP A 310 10.92 -16.78 6.14
N MET A 311 9.66 -16.80 6.60
CA MET A 311 9.33 -17.19 7.98
C MET A 311 9.50 -18.68 8.24
N ALA A 312 9.45 -19.52 7.20
CA ALA A 312 9.61 -20.97 7.33
C ALA A 312 11.08 -21.36 7.49
N THR A 313 11.94 -20.84 6.60
CA THR A 313 13.37 -21.13 6.57
C THR A 313 14.20 -20.20 7.44
N LYS A 314 13.62 -19.08 7.88
CA LYS A 314 14.28 -17.97 8.59
C LYS A 314 15.39 -17.30 7.80
N ASN A 315 15.35 -17.41 6.47
CA ASN A 315 16.32 -16.77 5.60
C ASN A 315 15.93 -15.30 5.37
N LEU A 316 16.94 -14.43 5.43
CA LEU A 316 16.82 -13.00 5.18
C LEU A 316 17.65 -12.65 3.94
N SER A 317 17.06 -11.94 2.97
CA SER A 317 17.76 -11.44 1.79
C SER A 317 17.46 -9.97 1.55
N ASN A 318 18.38 -9.26 0.89
CA ASN A 318 18.20 -7.87 0.52
C ASN A 318 17.52 -7.80 -0.87
N VAL A 319 16.37 -7.11 -0.96
CA VAL A 319 15.60 -6.99 -2.20
C VAL A 319 16.38 -6.21 -3.28
N PHE A 320 17.30 -5.33 -2.86
CA PHE A 320 18.15 -4.54 -3.74
C PHE A 320 19.53 -5.17 -4.01
N GLU A 321 19.79 -6.41 -3.55
CA GLU A 321 21.11 -7.06 -3.71
C GLU A 321 21.59 -7.07 -5.17
N ASN A 322 20.69 -7.37 -6.10
CA ASN A 322 20.96 -7.40 -7.55
C ASN A 322 20.56 -6.11 -8.28
N TYR A 323 20.17 -5.08 -7.54
CA TYR A 323 19.78 -3.78 -8.09
C TYR A 323 20.30 -2.67 -7.19
N PRO A 324 21.61 -2.33 -7.28
CA PRO A 324 22.17 -1.29 -6.44
C PRO A 324 21.44 0.03 -6.71
N LEU A 325 21.06 0.71 -5.64
CA LEU A 325 20.41 2.01 -5.75
C LEU A 325 21.34 3.01 -6.46
N PRO A 326 20.80 3.90 -7.31
CA PRO A 326 21.58 4.95 -7.97
C PRO A 326 22.36 5.84 -6.99
N LYS A 327 23.46 6.45 -7.45
CA LYS A 327 24.32 7.30 -6.58
C LYS A 327 23.63 8.55 -6.05
N ASP A 328 22.63 9.04 -6.79
CA ASP A 328 21.76 10.16 -6.45
C ASP A 328 20.63 9.77 -5.49
N HIS A 329 20.55 8.51 -5.08
CA HIS A 329 19.59 8.04 -4.08
C HIS A 329 19.71 8.84 -2.79
N HIS A 330 18.57 9.40 -2.37
CA HIS A 330 18.47 10.09 -1.10
C HIS A 330 17.86 9.19 -0.02
N SER A 331 16.65 8.65 -0.25
CA SER A 331 15.96 7.86 0.77
C SER A 331 14.95 6.88 0.20
N LEU A 332 14.88 5.67 0.78
CA LEU A 332 13.73 4.77 0.65
C LEU A 332 12.65 5.22 1.64
N VAL A 333 11.56 5.75 1.10
CA VAL A 333 10.49 6.38 1.88
C VAL A 333 9.57 5.32 2.45
N ASP A 334 8.90 4.58 1.58
CA ASP A 334 7.94 3.54 1.95
C ASP A 334 7.75 2.55 0.80
N PHE A 335 6.98 1.49 1.03
CA PHE A 335 6.56 0.58 -0.03
C PHE A 335 5.18 0.00 0.22
N VAL A 336 4.47 -0.36 -0.86
CA VAL A 336 3.15 -1.01 -0.80
C VAL A 336 3.20 -2.36 -1.53
N TYR A 337 2.69 -3.40 -0.89
CA TYR A 337 2.49 -4.72 -1.52
C TYR A 337 1.16 -4.77 -2.28
N SER A 338 1.16 -5.39 -3.46
CA SER A 338 -0.06 -5.56 -4.26
C SER A 338 -0.09 -6.87 -5.04
N MET A 339 -1.28 -7.26 -5.48
CA MET A 339 -1.53 -8.37 -6.40
C MET A 339 -2.35 -7.89 -7.60
N ASP A 340 -1.92 -8.21 -8.83
CA ASP A 340 -2.51 -7.69 -10.07
C ASP A 340 -2.81 -8.73 -11.15
#